data_AF-A0A0M3J9P4-F1
#
_entry.id   AF-A0A0M3J9P4-F1
#
_cell.length_a   1.000
_cell.length_b   1.000
_cell.length_c   1.000
_cell.angle_alpha   90.00
_cell.angle_beta   90.00
_cell.angle_gamma   90.00
#
_symmetry.space_group_name_H-M   'P 1'
#
loop_
_entity.id
_entity.type
_entity.pdbx_description
1 polymer ?
#
loop_
_entity_poly.entity_id
_entity_poly.type
_entity_poly.pdbx_seq_one_letter_code
_entity_poly.pdbx_strand_id
1 'polypeptide(L)'
;LACQNHNQFTCSLSQTCRRTSEQFHIQYGSGSSSGHIDRDTVCFNSPNSGYCTDANQGFACVTSEPGNTFTNAAFDGILGMAWDSIAQDHIAQPMDQIFERPECAQKLFAFYLSRDGTTINGGELTLCGIDESRYTVAFCCLNL
;
A
#
# COMPACT_ATOMS: atom_id res chain seq x y z
N LEU A 1 -8.97 -19.70 3.34
CA LEU A 1 -8.23 -19.71 4.62
C LEU A 1 -7.48 -18.40 4.83
N ALA A 2 -6.80 -17.87 3.81
CA ALA A 2 -6.10 -16.57 3.87
C ALA A 2 -6.94 -15.45 4.50
N CYS A 3 -8.15 -15.15 4.00
CA CYS A 3 -9.00 -14.11 4.59
C CYS A 3 -9.40 -14.37 6.06
N GLN A 4 -9.44 -15.63 6.52
CA GLN A 4 -9.84 -15.96 7.90
C GLN A 4 -8.70 -15.76 8.92
N ASN A 5 -7.45 -15.78 8.47
CA ASN A 5 -6.27 -15.70 9.32
C ASN A 5 -5.63 -14.31 9.37
N HIS A 6 -6.16 -13.35 8.61
CA HIS A 6 -5.66 -11.99 8.46
C HIS A 6 -6.69 -10.97 8.92
N ASN A 7 -6.25 -9.74 9.18
CA ASN A 7 -7.14 -8.64 9.47
C ASN A 7 -8.04 -8.36 8.27
N GLN A 8 -9.32 -8.09 8.54
CA GLN A 8 -10.31 -7.83 7.49
C GLN A 8 -10.83 -6.40 7.60
N PHE A 9 -10.76 -5.68 6.48
CA PHE A 9 -11.42 -4.38 6.37
C PHE A 9 -12.94 -4.56 6.35
N THR A 10 -13.65 -3.74 7.13
CA THR A 10 -15.12 -3.74 7.19
C THR A 10 -15.62 -2.33 6.92
N CYS A 11 -16.05 -2.06 5.68
CA CYS A 11 -16.50 -0.75 5.24
C CYS A 11 -17.58 -0.12 6.15
N SER A 12 -18.49 -0.91 6.74
CA SER A 12 -19.54 -0.38 7.63
C SER A 12 -19.03 0.14 8.98
N LEU A 13 -17.77 -0.12 9.34
CA LEU A 13 -17.15 0.44 10.54
C LEU A 13 -16.43 1.77 10.27
N SER A 14 -16.28 2.15 9.01
CA SER A 14 -15.68 3.42 8.60
C SER A 14 -16.77 4.43 8.25
N GLN A 15 -16.58 5.68 8.68
CA GLN A 15 -17.50 6.78 8.37
C GLN A 15 -17.26 7.38 6.99
N THR A 16 -16.07 7.17 6.42
CA THR A 16 -15.68 7.69 5.10
C THR A 16 -15.78 6.64 4.01
N CYS A 17 -16.00 5.37 4.36
CA CYS A 17 -16.06 4.30 3.39
C CYS A 17 -17.32 4.36 2.51
N ARG A 18 -17.11 4.16 1.21
CA ARG A 18 -18.13 3.98 0.19
C ARG A 18 -17.89 2.67 -0.54
N ARG A 19 -18.79 1.70 -0.35
CA ARG A 19 -18.78 0.48 -1.17
C ARG A 19 -19.09 0.80 -2.62
N THR A 20 -18.43 0.11 -3.54
CA THR A 20 -18.74 0.19 -4.97
C THR A 20 -19.21 -1.16 -5.50
N SER A 21 -19.75 -1.18 -6.71
CA SER A 21 -20.10 -2.42 -7.44
C SER A 21 -18.98 -2.88 -8.38
N GLU A 22 -17.84 -2.19 -8.38
CA GLU A 22 -16.71 -2.48 -9.24
C GLU A 22 -16.00 -3.75 -8.75
N GLN A 23 -15.75 -4.67 -9.66
CA GLN A 23 -15.06 -5.92 -9.37
C GLN A 23 -13.60 -5.78 -9.78
N PHE A 24 -12.71 -6.49 -9.08
CA PHE A 24 -11.30 -6.59 -9.46
C PHE A 24 -10.87 -8.05 -9.52
N HIS A 25 -9.87 -8.33 -10.35
CA HIS A 25 -9.25 -9.65 -10.41
C HIS A 25 -7.77 -9.55 -10.79
N ILE A 26 -6.85 -9.77 -9.86
CA ILE A 26 -5.40 -9.70 -10.13
C ILE A 26 -4.83 -11.11 -10.25
N GLN A 27 -4.03 -11.32 -11.29
CA GLN A 27 -3.24 -12.55 -11.48
C GLN A 27 -1.78 -12.30 -11.13
N TYR A 28 -1.27 -13.02 -10.13
CA TYR A 28 0.14 -13.08 -9.78
C TYR A 28 0.80 -14.30 -10.45
N GLY A 29 2.13 -14.31 -10.56
CA GLY A 29 2.86 -15.47 -11.07
C GLY A 29 2.63 -16.74 -10.25
N SER A 30 2.37 -16.59 -8.95
CA SER A 30 2.18 -17.67 -7.97
C SER A 30 0.73 -17.88 -7.51
N GLY A 31 -0.25 -17.15 -8.07
CA GLY A 31 -1.64 -17.22 -7.62
C GLY A 31 -2.53 -16.13 -8.21
N SER A 32 -3.73 -15.95 -7.66
CA SER A 32 -4.62 -14.85 -8.04
C SER A 32 -5.46 -14.39 -6.85
N SER A 33 -5.99 -13.18 -6.94
CA SER A 33 -6.92 -12.63 -5.95
C SER A 33 -8.07 -11.95 -6.68
N SER A 34 -9.29 -12.07 -6.15
CA SER A 34 -10.47 -11.38 -6.68
C SER A 34 -11.37 -10.84 -5.57
N GLY A 35 -12.21 -9.88 -5.95
CA GLY A 35 -13.16 -9.27 -5.04
C GLY A 35 -13.80 -8.02 -5.64
N HIS A 36 -13.93 -6.98 -4.83
CA HIS A 36 -14.55 -5.72 -5.21
C HIS A 36 -13.71 -4.52 -4.78
N ILE A 37 -13.98 -3.37 -5.37
CA ILE A 37 -13.35 -2.11 -4.98
C ILE A 37 -14.23 -1.39 -3.97
N ASP A 38 -13.62 -0.96 -2.88
CA ASP A 38 -14.20 0.02 -1.98
C ASP A 38 -13.39 1.32 -2.09
N ARG A 39 -14.01 2.42 -1.66
CA ARG A 39 -13.33 3.72 -1.55
C ARG A 39 -13.37 4.16 -0.10
N ASP A 40 -12.24 4.58 0.43
CA ASP A 40 -12.12 5.09 1.79
C ASP A 40 -10.88 5.97 1.91
N THR A 41 -10.71 6.60 3.08
CA THR A 41 -9.48 7.30 3.44
C THR A 41 -8.41 6.26 3.79
N VAL A 42 -7.26 6.31 3.09
CA VAL A 42 -6.09 5.48 3.39
C VAL A 42 -5.04 6.34 4.07
N CYS A 43 -4.64 5.96 5.28
CA CYS A 43 -3.62 6.65 6.07
C CYS A 43 -2.38 5.78 6.28
N PHE A 44 -1.20 6.38 6.09
CA PHE A 44 0.09 5.80 6.42
C PHE A 44 0.58 6.39 7.73
N ASN A 45 0.96 5.54 8.69
CA ASN A 45 1.19 5.90 10.10
C ASN A 45 -0.13 6.26 10.82
N SER A 46 -0.07 6.96 11.96
CA SER A 46 -1.26 7.34 12.74
C SER A 46 -2.16 8.34 11.99
N PRO A 47 -3.50 8.22 12.06
CA PRO A 47 -4.45 9.10 11.36
C PRO A 47 -4.27 10.60 11.62
N ASN A 48 -3.62 10.97 12.73
CA ASN A 48 -3.43 12.36 13.16
C ASN A 48 -2.00 12.88 12.97
N SER A 49 -1.07 12.04 12.50
CA SER A 49 0.35 12.41 12.34
C SER A 49 0.98 11.80 11.09
N GLY A 50 0.15 11.26 10.20
CA GLY A 50 0.54 10.50 9.03
C GLY A 50 0.11 11.17 7.73
N TYR A 51 0.39 10.47 6.63
CA TYR A 51 -0.08 10.88 5.30
C TYR A 51 -1.39 10.18 4.98
N CYS A 52 -2.44 10.94 4.70
CA CYS A 52 -3.74 10.39 4.34
C CYS A 52 -4.21 10.88 2.97
N THR A 53 -4.83 9.97 2.22
CA THR A 53 -5.57 10.29 0.99
C THR A 53 -6.86 11.03 1.31
N ASP A 54 -7.61 11.41 0.29
CA ASP A 54 -9.03 11.69 0.44
C ASP A 54 -9.85 10.38 0.61
N ALA A 55 -11.15 10.52 0.85
CA ALA A 55 -12.08 9.39 1.01
C ALA A 55 -12.43 8.68 -0.31
N ASN A 56 -11.94 9.17 -1.46
CA ASN A 56 -12.21 8.58 -2.77
C ASN A 56 -11.10 7.63 -3.23
N GLN A 57 -10.04 7.44 -2.44
CA GLN A 57 -8.99 6.46 -2.74
C GLN A 57 -9.59 5.06 -2.88
N GLY A 58 -9.48 4.48 -4.07
CA GLY A 58 -9.93 3.12 -4.35
C GLY A 58 -8.92 2.09 -3.86
N PHE A 59 -9.40 0.99 -3.31
CA PHE A 59 -8.57 -0.18 -2.99
C PHE A 59 -9.39 -1.47 -3.09
N ALA A 60 -8.66 -2.56 -3.30
CA ALA A 60 -9.23 -3.89 -3.53
C ALA A 60 -9.58 -4.60 -2.21
N CYS A 61 -10.87 -4.86 -2.00
CA CYS A 61 -11.40 -5.70 -0.94
C CYS A 61 -11.46 -7.16 -1.43
N VAL A 62 -10.42 -7.92 -1.07
CA VAL A 62 -10.25 -9.31 -1.49
C VAL A 62 -11.29 -10.22 -0.82
N THR A 63 -12.05 -10.96 -1.62
CA THR A 63 -13.02 -11.96 -1.13
C THR A 63 -12.63 -13.39 -1.46
N SER A 64 -11.71 -13.59 -2.40
CA SER A 64 -11.20 -14.90 -2.80
C SER A 64 -9.73 -14.84 -3.15
N GLU A 65 -8.95 -15.74 -2.55
CA GLU A 65 -7.53 -15.98 -2.84
C GLU A 65 -7.31 -17.48 -3.01
N PRO A 66 -7.47 -18.02 -4.23
CA PRO A 66 -7.21 -19.43 -4.49
C PRO A 66 -5.74 -19.78 -4.24
N GLY A 67 -5.52 -20.95 -3.64
CA GLY A 67 -4.19 -21.48 -3.33
C GLY A 67 -3.78 -21.28 -1.88
N ASN A 68 -2.49 -21.47 -1.60
CA ASN A 68 -1.90 -21.35 -0.25
C ASN A 68 -0.86 -20.24 -0.15
N THR A 69 -0.60 -19.51 -1.24
CA THR A 69 0.44 -18.48 -1.35
C THR A 69 0.33 -17.42 -0.25
N PHE A 70 -0.89 -17.00 0.09
CA PHE A 70 -1.15 -15.97 1.10
C PHE A 70 -1.59 -16.53 2.45
N THR A 71 -1.79 -17.84 2.58
CA THR A 71 -2.32 -18.44 3.83
C THR A 71 -1.35 -18.30 5.01
N ASN A 72 -0.04 -18.34 4.74
CA ASN A 72 1.03 -18.23 5.74
C ASN A 72 1.81 -16.92 5.60
N ALA A 73 1.27 -15.94 4.87
CA ALA A 73 1.87 -14.62 4.81
C ALA A 73 1.80 -13.98 6.21
N ALA A 74 2.79 -13.16 6.55
CA ALA A 74 2.76 -12.36 7.77
C ALA A 74 2.05 -11.00 7.55
N PHE A 75 1.74 -10.66 6.30
CA PHE A 75 1.12 -9.41 5.91
C PHE A 75 -0.34 -9.63 5.51
N ASP A 76 -1.19 -8.63 5.77
CA ASP A 76 -2.63 -8.70 5.45
C ASP A 76 -2.95 -8.30 4.00
N GLY A 77 -2.06 -7.56 3.33
CA GLY A 77 -2.30 -7.06 1.98
C GLY A 77 -1.08 -6.44 1.31
N ILE A 78 -1.29 -5.90 0.11
CA ILE A 78 -0.25 -5.32 -0.74
C ILE A 78 -0.60 -3.86 -1.03
N LEU A 79 0.38 -2.97 -0.88
CA LEU A 79 0.30 -1.57 -1.31
C LEU A 79 1.09 -1.40 -2.60
N GLY A 80 0.40 -1.05 -3.68
CA GLY A 80 1.05 -0.59 -4.90
C GLY A 80 1.63 0.82 -4.71
N MET A 81 2.90 0.99 -5.08
CA MET A 81 3.62 2.28 -5.01
C MET A 81 4.24 2.68 -6.35
N ALA A 82 3.82 2.04 -7.44
CA ALA A 82 4.24 2.35 -8.80
C ALA A 82 3.24 3.33 -9.45
N TRP A 83 3.44 3.62 -10.74
CA TRP A 83 2.59 4.53 -11.51
C TRP A 83 1.18 3.97 -11.76
N ASP A 84 0.20 4.87 -11.79
CA ASP A 84 -1.19 4.60 -12.17
C ASP A 84 -1.34 3.93 -13.55
N SER A 85 -0.42 4.21 -14.47
CA SER A 85 -0.46 3.66 -15.84
C SER A 85 -0.34 2.14 -15.90
N ILE A 86 0.18 1.50 -14.84
CA ILE A 86 0.28 0.04 -14.73
C ILE A 86 -0.64 -0.52 -13.65
N ALA A 87 -1.48 0.32 -13.04
CA ALA A 87 -2.48 -0.13 -12.08
C ALA A 87 -3.54 -0.96 -12.81
N GLN A 88 -3.71 -2.19 -12.37
CA GLN A 88 -4.78 -3.03 -12.88
C GLN A 88 -6.14 -2.39 -12.55
N ASP A 89 -7.06 -2.47 -13.51
CA ASP A 89 -8.40 -1.86 -13.43
C ASP A 89 -8.38 -0.32 -13.26
N HIS A 90 -7.24 0.33 -13.57
CA HIS A 90 -7.05 1.80 -13.52
C HIS A 90 -7.36 2.45 -12.17
N ILE A 91 -7.12 1.72 -11.09
CA ILE A 91 -7.27 2.22 -9.73
C ILE A 91 -6.06 3.10 -9.40
N ALA A 92 -6.30 4.40 -9.19
CA ALA A 92 -5.25 5.35 -8.83
C ALA A 92 -4.52 4.91 -7.54
N GLN A 93 -3.21 5.05 -7.51
CA GLN A 93 -2.39 4.68 -6.37
C GLN A 93 -2.37 5.81 -5.32
N PRO A 94 -2.26 5.48 -4.01
CA PRO A 94 -2.31 6.50 -2.95
C PRO A 94 -1.20 7.56 -3.03
N MET A 95 -0.06 7.23 -3.64
CA MET A 95 1.14 8.08 -3.62
C MET A 95 0.93 9.39 -4.38
N ASP A 96 0.15 9.41 -5.45
CA ASP A 96 -0.10 10.64 -6.21
C ASP A 96 -0.80 11.69 -5.34
N GLN A 97 -1.83 11.28 -4.60
CA GLN A 97 -2.51 12.16 -3.65
C GLN A 97 -1.59 12.67 -2.54
N ILE A 98 -0.66 11.84 -2.08
CA ILE A 98 0.30 12.21 -1.02
C ILE A 98 1.32 13.22 -1.55
N PHE A 99 1.83 13.00 -2.76
CA PHE A 99 2.83 13.87 -3.38
C PHE A 99 2.30 15.22 -3.84
N GLU A 100 0.98 15.35 -3.98
CA GLU A 100 0.32 16.63 -4.23
C GLU A 100 0.14 17.50 -2.99
N ARG A 101 0.33 16.94 -1.78
CA ARG A 101 0.21 17.69 -0.53
C ARG A 101 1.34 18.72 -0.39
N PRO A 102 1.06 19.94 0.08
CA PRO A 102 2.08 20.97 0.28
C PRO A 102 3.12 20.58 1.34
N GLU A 103 2.76 19.71 2.29
CA GLU A 103 3.67 19.18 3.31
C GLU A 103 4.68 18.16 2.74
N CYS A 104 4.47 17.69 1.51
CA CYS A 104 5.37 16.77 0.84
C CYS A 104 6.53 17.52 0.17
N ALA A 105 7.60 17.76 0.93
CA ALA A 105 8.75 18.55 0.46
C ALA A 105 9.46 17.93 -0.76
N GLN A 106 9.52 16.59 -0.84
CA GLN A 106 10.12 15.86 -1.94
C GLN A 106 9.14 14.81 -2.47
N LYS A 107 8.82 14.82 -3.76
CA LYS A 107 7.90 13.86 -4.40
C LYS A 107 8.57 12.51 -4.66
N LEU A 108 8.98 11.85 -3.59
CA LEU A 108 9.64 10.55 -3.60
C LEU A 108 9.30 9.78 -2.32
N PHE A 109 9.58 8.48 -2.34
CA PHE A 109 9.63 7.65 -1.16
C PHE A 109 10.95 6.88 -1.14
N ALA A 110 11.40 6.47 0.04
CA ALA A 110 12.62 5.71 0.23
C ALA A 110 12.38 4.51 1.14
N PHE A 111 13.10 3.43 0.86
CA PHE A 111 13.11 2.22 1.68
C PHE A 111 14.48 2.00 2.28
N TYR A 112 14.52 1.79 3.59
CA TYR A 112 15.62 1.14 4.28
C TYR A 112 15.15 -0.23 4.75
N LEU A 113 15.87 -1.29 4.39
CA LEU A 113 15.54 -2.66 4.82
C LEU A 113 16.74 -3.21 5.59
N SER A 114 16.53 -3.54 6.87
CA SER A 114 17.56 -4.20 7.68
C SER A 114 17.82 -5.58 7.10
N ARG A 115 19.09 -5.89 6.84
CA ARG A 115 19.50 -7.22 6.34
C ARG A 115 19.74 -8.22 7.47
N ASP A 116 19.87 -7.72 8.69
CA ASP A 116 20.03 -8.55 9.87
C ASP A 116 18.64 -8.96 10.37
N GLY A 117 18.25 -10.20 10.08
CA GLY A 117 16.95 -10.76 10.45
C GLY A 117 16.72 -10.90 11.96
N THR A 118 17.67 -10.47 12.80
CA THR A 118 17.54 -10.49 14.26
C THR A 118 17.16 -9.13 14.86
N THR A 119 17.16 -8.05 14.07
CA THR A 119 16.80 -6.72 14.56
C THR A 119 15.29 -6.57 14.73
N ILE A 120 14.85 -5.98 15.84
CA ILE A 120 13.43 -5.66 16.09
C ILE A 120 12.88 -4.69 15.02
N ASN A 121 13.72 -3.75 14.56
CA ASN A 121 13.38 -2.84 13.47
C ASN A 121 13.81 -3.45 12.13
N GLY A 122 12.88 -4.14 11.45
CA GLY A 122 13.15 -4.81 10.17
C GLY A 122 13.37 -3.85 8.98
N GLY A 123 12.95 -2.60 9.08
CA GLY A 123 13.10 -1.60 8.03
C GLY A 123 12.32 -0.34 8.31
N GLU A 124 12.37 0.59 7.35
CA GLU A 124 11.71 1.87 7.37
C GLU A 124 11.27 2.26 5.96
N LEU A 125 10.05 2.80 5.86
CA LEU A 125 9.56 3.49 4.67
C LEU A 125 9.47 4.99 5.01
N THR A 126 10.21 5.80 4.29
CA THR A 126 10.13 7.26 4.36
C THR A 126 9.25 7.75 3.20
N LEU A 127 8.15 8.44 3.51
CA LEU A 127 7.34 9.15 2.53
C LEU A 127 7.76 10.61 2.48
N CYS A 128 7.71 11.21 1.29
CA CYS A 128 7.99 12.62 1.06
C CYS A 128 9.43 13.08 1.36
N GLY A 129 10.38 12.15 1.39
CA GLY A 129 11.77 12.41 1.70
C GLY A 129 12.60 11.14 1.84
N ILE A 130 13.84 11.31 2.31
CA ILE A 130 14.79 10.23 2.54
C ILE A 130 15.41 10.44 3.92
N ASP A 131 15.48 9.39 4.75
CA ASP A 131 16.25 9.42 6.00
C ASP A 131 17.76 9.33 5.70
N GLU A 132 18.46 10.45 5.84
CA GLU A 132 19.91 10.56 5.64
C GLU A 132 20.74 9.71 6.60
N SER A 133 20.16 9.27 7.73
CA SER A 133 20.86 8.39 8.68
C SER A 133 20.97 6.94 8.19
N ARG A 134 20.27 6.58 7.10
CA ARG A 134 20.16 5.19 6.61
C ARG A 134 21.14 4.83 5.50
N TYR A 135 21.98 5.77 5.05
CA TYR A 135 22.96 5.53 3.99
C TYR A 135 24.23 6.35 4.21
N THR A 136 25.35 5.91 3.64
CA THR A 136 26.67 6.53 3.85
C THR A 136 27.29 7.13 2.59
N VAL A 137 26.71 6.86 1.42
CA VAL A 137 27.22 7.31 0.12
C VAL A 137 26.10 7.96 -0.70
N ALA A 138 26.46 8.93 -1.53
CA ALA A 138 25.49 9.64 -2.37
C ALA A 138 24.69 8.69 -3.27
N PHE A 139 23.42 9.03 -3.51
CA PHE A 139 22.58 8.32 -4.45
C PHE A 139 23.11 8.47 -5.88
N CYS A 140 23.16 7.34 -6.60
CA CYS A 140 23.29 7.34 -8.05
C CYS A 140 21.88 7.23 -8.64
N CYS A 141 21.42 8.31 -9.27
CA CYS A 141 20.10 8.33 -9.92
C CYS A 141 20.23 7.81 -11.36
N LEU A 142 19.35 6.88 -11.72
CA LEU A 142 19.16 6.40 -13.09
C LEU A 142 17.81 6.89 -13.59
N ASN A 143 17.78 7.42 -14.81
CA ASN A 143 16.51 7.67 -15.49
C ASN A 143 16.06 6.36 -16.13
N LEU A 144 14.87 5.91 -15.76
CA LEU A 144 14.20 4.72 -16.32
C LEU A 144 13.24 5.13 -17.43
#